data_AF-A0A6G1QGK6-F1
#
_entry.id   AF-A0A6G1QGK6-F1
#
_cell.length_a   1.000
_cell.length_b   1.000
_cell.length_c   1.000
_cell.angle_alpha   90.00
_cell.angle_beta   90.00
_cell.angle_gamma   90.00
#
_symmetry.space_group_name_H-M   'P 1'
#
loop_
_entity.id
_entity.type
_entity.pdbx_description
1 polymer ?
#
loop_
_entity_poly.entity_id
_entity_poly.type
_entity_poly.pdbx_seq_one_letter_code
_entity_poly.pdbx_strand_id
1 'polypeptide(L)'
;MADSSLDNMTSLARALSQPKQDLTKVCGVMPPRTVEGLPCRPCNEVRVFVINTGGTIGMVIHDDVLAPKANALVQSLRKLPILHDKLYAQNTCLYDYYGRNNTLVLPLSKANNRIVYTILEYKPLLDSSNMTPDDWVRIGKDIKDNYESYNGFVILHGTDTMAYTASALSFMCEHLGKPVILTGSQVPIYELRNDGRDNLLGALLIAGQFVIPEVCLYFYNKLYRGNRVTKVDAASFNAFSSPNLAPLATTELDITINWDTVWKPKTTARFQVSTELNQNVGLLRLFPGITADTVKAFLQPPMEGVVLETYGSGNAPDNRPDLLAELRKATDSGIIMINCTQCLRGTVSASYATGKVLMDAGLIPGGDMTPEAALSKLSYVLGKKDFDLNSKKTMISENLRGEMSAELDGAKLCLSDSRFIQAIAQSLSISCKEELKAICDAVTPTLACAAAKIGDIQALEALNKMGSNLWLGDYDGSTPLHVAASEGHLDMVQYLLSHGATVYAKDRYGDTPLSKAVRFRHKDVVKLLRKTGAHFSRDKLDGIGTELCSLAASGDMEGLEIWSLAGADLNKPGYDGKTAIQVVQAAGKTEAVEFLTQLM
;
A
#
# COMPACT_ATOMS: atom_id res chain seq x y z
N MET A 1 3.83 -23.64 26.04
CA MET A 1 3.07 -24.89 25.89
C MET A 1 2.88 -25.11 24.41
N ALA A 2 3.21 -26.31 23.94
CA ALA A 2 3.43 -26.64 22.53
C ALA A 2 2.19 -26.52 21.66
N ASP A 3 2.41 -26.12 20.42
CA ASP A 3 1.46 -25.95 19.32
C ASP A 3 0.89 -27.30 18.89
N SER A 4 -0.37 -27.59 19.28
CA SER A 4 -1.07 -28.85 18.99
C SER A 4 -1.97 -28.78 17.75
N SER A 5 -1.81 -27.77 16.89
CA SER A 5 -2.70 -27.53 15.74
C SER A 5 -2.27 -28.24 14.45
N LEU A 6 -0.99 -28.62 14.30
CA LEU A 6 -0.44 -29.23 13.08
C LEU A 6 -0.63 -30.76 12.98
N ASP A 7 -0.91 -31.44 14.10
CA ASP A 7 -1.02 -32.91 14.14
C ASP A 7 -2.37 -33.46 13.66
N ASN A 8 -3.40 -32.62 13.48
CA ASN A 8 -4.73 -33.03 13.03
C ASN A 8 -4.99 -32.88 11.52
N MET A 9 -4.00 -32.46 10.71
CA MET A 9 -4.20 -32.31 9.26
C MET A 9 -3.91 -33.61 8.47
N THR A 10 -4.80 -33.94 7.54
CA THR A 10 -4.66 -34.99 6.52
C THR A 10 -3.41 -34.76 5.66
N SER A 11 -2.88 -35.82 5.03
CA SER A 11 -1.70 -35.74 4.15
C SER A 11 -1.91 -34.79 2.97
N LEU A 12 -3.12 -34.74 2.42
CA LEU A 12 -3.52 -33.84 1.34
C LEU A 12 -3.56 -32.38 1.83
N ALA A 13 -4.19 -32.13 2.98
CA ALA A 13 -4.20 -30.79 3.54
C ALA A 13 -2.79 -30.32 3.89
N ARG A 14 -1.92 -31.19 4.43
CA ARG A 14 -0.51 -30.87 4.69
C ARG A 14 0.27 -30.54 3.42
N ALA A 15 -0.04 -31.17 2.28
CA ALA A 15 0.56 -30.84 0.98
C ALA A 15 0.05 -29.52 0.39
N LEU A 16 -1.22 -29.16 0.66
CA LEU A 16 -1.85 -27.93 0.17
C LEU A 16 -1.65 -26.73 1.11
N SER A 17 -1.41 -26.98 2.39
CA SER A 17 -1.09 -26.00 3.43
C SER A 17 0.40 -25.71 3.53
N GLN A 18 1.25 -26.49 2.85
CA GLN A 18 2.63 -26.08 2.65
C GLN A 18 2.58 -24.71 1.98
N PRO A 19 3.33 -23.71 2.48
CA PRO A 19 3.44 -22.44 1.78
C PRO A 19 3.73 -22.76 0.33
N LYS A 20 2.91 -22.23 -0.59
CA LYS A 20 3.14 -22.31 -2.04
C LYS A 20 4.64 -22.15 -2.21
N GLN A 21 5.31 -23.19 -2.71
CA GLN A 21 6.77 -23.23 -2.78
C GLN A 21 7.27 -21.83 -3.08
N ASP A 22 7.96 -21.27 -2.09
CA ASP A 22 8.55 -19.96 -2.17
C ASP A 22 9.22 -19.83 -3.53
N LEU A 23 9.09 -18.65 -4.16
CA LEU A 23 9.50 -18.17 -5.50
C LEU A 23 10.86 -18.68 -6.09
N THR A 24 11.28 -19.94 -5.91
CA THR A 24 12.71 -20.25 -5.70
C THR A 24 13.20 -21.62 -6.19
N LYS A 25 12.38 -22.48 -6.81
CA LYS A 25 12.92 -23.67 -7.48
C LYS A 25 12.67 -23.63 -8.97
N VAL A 26 13.77 -23.70 -9.71
CA VAL A 26 13.91 -23.70 -11.18
C VAL A 26 14.00 -22.32 -11.83
N CYS A 27 15.08 -21.60 -11.55
CA CYS A 27 15.75 -20.83 -12.61
C CYS A 27 17.22 -21.23 -12.64
N GLY A 28 17.52 -22.30 -13.36
CA GLY A 28 18.87 -22.57 -13.83
C GLY A 28 19.23 -21.58 -14.94
N VAL A 29 19.41 -20.31 -14.59
CA VAL A 29 20.10 -19.38 -15.47
C VAL A 29 21.58 -19.68 -15.26
N MET A 30 22.23 -20.23 -16.28
CA MET A 30 23.69 -20.35 -16.29
C MET A 30 24.29 -19.00 -15.89
N PRO A 31 25.32 -18.96 -15.01
CA PRO A 31 26.02 -17.72 -14.74
C PRO A 31 26.48 -17.15 -16.09
N PRO A 32 26.25 -15.85 -16.38
CA PRO A 32 26.82 -15.25 -17.56
C PRO A 32 28.32 -15.52 -17.50
N ARG A 33 28.87 -16.10 -18.58
CA ARG A 33 30.33 -16.26 -18.72
C ARG A 33 30.93 -14.89 -18.41
N THR A 34 31.66 -14.81 -17.31
CA THR A 34 32.43 -13.63 -16.94
C THR A 34 33.47 -13.42 -18.04
N VAL A 35 33.15 -12.53 -18.96
CA VAL A 35 34.19 -11.85 -19.75
C VAL A 35 34.83 -10.88 -18.76
N GLU A 36 36.05 -11.18 -18.32
CA GLU A 36 36.80 -10.31 -17.43
C GLU A 36 36.88 -8.90 -18.03
N GLY A 37 36.39 -7.89 -17.30
CA GLY A 37 36.62 -6.47 -17.62
C GLY A 37 35.42 -5.61 -18.03
N LEU A 38 34.19 -6.13 -18.08
CA LEU A 38 32.97 -5.31 -18.29
C LEU A 38 32.10 -5.28 -17.03
N PRO A 39 31.61 -4.11 -16.58
CA PRO A 39 30.71 -4.03 -15.43
C PRO A 39 29.45 -4.88 -15.67
N CYS A 40 29.11 -5.74 -14.71
CA CYS A 40 27.89 -6.54 -14.78
C CYS A 40 26.68 -5.61 -14.69
N ARG A 41 25.75 -5.72 -15.65
CA ARG A 41 24.51 -4.94 -15.59
C ARG A 41 23.67 -5.40 -14.39
N PRO A 42 22.99 -4.48 -13.68
CA PRO A 42 22.04 -4.85 -12.64
C PRO A 42 20.94 -5.74 -13.23
N CYS A 43 20.58 -6.82 -12.54
CA CYS A 43 19.52 -7.74 -12.95
C CYS A 43 18.67 -8.11 -11.74
N ASN A 44 17.34 -8.21 -11.95
CA ASN A 44 16.35 -8.54 -10.93
C ASN A 44 16.37 -7.60 -9.71
N GLU A 45 16.39 -6.30 -9.96
CA GLU A 45 16.30 -5.28 -8.90
C GLU A 45 14.86 -4.84 -8.65
N VAL A 46 14.56 -4.52 -7.40
CA VAL A 46 13.33 -3.84 -7.00
C VAL A 46 13.70 -2.53 -6.35
N ARG A 47 13.01 -1.45 -6.75
CA ARG A 47 13.37 -0.10 -6.32
C ARG A 47 12.44 0.40 -5.23
N VAL A 48 12.98 0.83 -4.10
CA VAL A 48 12.22 1.43 -3.00
C VAL A 48 12.64 2.89 -2.79
N PHE A 49 11.69 3.80 -2.73
CA PHE A 49 11.97 5.21 -2.43
C PHE A 49 11.83 5.45 -0.94
N VAL A 50 12.89 5.97 -0.32
CA VAL A 50 12.89 6.25 1.12
C VAL A 50 12.84 7.75 1.34
N ILE A 51 11.84 8.23 2.05
CA ILE A 51 11.70 9.64 2.45
C ILE A 51 12.13 9.74 3.91
N ASN A 52 13.24 10.41 4.19
CA ASN A 52 13.69 10.69 5.53
C ASN A 52 13.19 12.06 5.98
N THR A 53 12.11 12.08 6.77
CA THR A 53 11.54 13.31 7.32
C THR A 53 12.21 13.72 8.62
N GLY A 54 12.82 12.77 9.34
CA GLY A 54 13.53 12.98 10.60
C GLY A 54 13.17 11.91 11.64
N GLY A 55 13.00 12.34 12.88
CA GLY A 55 12.76 11.45 14.02
C GLY A 55 14.00 10.75 14.56
N THR A 56 13.82 10.06 15.69
CA THR A 56 14.89 9.47 16.51
C THR A 56 15.84 8.56 15.73
N ILE A 57 15.35 7.85 14.70
CA ILE A 57 16.15 6.92 13.90
C ILE A 57 17.41 7.55 13.29
N GLY A 58 17.33 8.83 12.90
CA GLY A 58 18.43 9.59 12.32
C GLY A 58 19.01 10.68 13.24
N MET A 59 18.62 10.71 14.52
CA MET A 59 19.14 11.71 15.48
C MET A 59 20.54 11.33 15.97
N VAL A 60 21.34 12.35 16.27
CA VAL A 60 22.68 12.21 16.87
C VAL A 60 22.68 12.97 18.19
N ILE A 61 23.41 12.48 19.18
CA ILE A 61 23.60 13.19 20.45
C ILE A 61 24.46 14.43 20.19
N HIS A 62 23.94 15.60 20.54
CA HIS A 62 24.64 16.89 20.55
C HIS A 62 24.30 17.61 21.87
N ASP A 63 25.30 17.98 22.66
CA ASP A 63 25.13 18.60 23.99
C ASP A 63 24.12 17.86 24.90
N ASP A 64 24.25 16.54 25.00
CA ASP A 64 23.38 15.64 25.78
C ASP A 64 21.90 15.57 25.33
N VAL A 65 21.55 16.16 24.18
CA VAL A 65 20.20 16.10 23.59
C VAL A 65 20.25 15.41 22.22
N LEU A 66 19.22 14.61 21.91
CA LEU A 66 19.06 14.02 20.59
C LEU A 66 18.52 15.06 19.60
N ALA A 67 19.27 15.31 18.52
CA ALA A 67 18.88 16.24 17.48
C ALA A 67 19.13 15.66 16.08
N PRO A 68 18.32 16.01 15.05
CA PRO A 68 18.56 15.55 13.70
C PRO A 68 19.88 16.08 13.13
N LYS A 69 20.66 15.22 12.46
CA LYS A 69 21.91 15.62 11.78
C LYS A 69 21.82 15.37 10.28
N ALA A 70 21.85 16.46 9.51
CA ALA A 70 21.79 16.38 8.04
C ALA A 70 22.96 15.56 7.44
N ASN A 71 22.65 14.77 6.42
CA ASN A 71 23.53 13.92 5.63
C ASN A 71 24.28 12.82 6.41
N ALA A 72 23.93 12.58 7.67
CA ALA A 72 24.58 11.56 8.49
C ALA A 72 24.06 10.15 8.18
N LEU A 73 22.77 10.00 7.90
CA LEU A 73 22.11 8.70 7.77
C LEU A 73 22.69 7.84 6.65
N VAL A 74 22.74 8.34 5.42
CA VAL A 74 23.26 7.59 4.25
C VAL A 74 24.70 7.12 4.48
N GLN A 75 25.55 7.98 5.06
CA GLN A 75 26.95 7.65 5.33
C GLN A 75 27.08 6.51 6.35
N SER A 76 26.23 6.50 7.37
CA SER A 76 26.21 5.42 8.36
C SER A 76 25.64 4.13 7.79
N LEU A 77 24.55 4.18 7.01
CA LEU A 77 23.94 3.01 6.39
C LEU A 77 24.91 2.27 5.45
N ARG A 78 25.74 3.01 4.71
CA ARG A 78 26.80 2.43 3.85
C ARG A 78 27.81 1.57 4.62
N LYS A 79 27.97 1.78 5.92
CA LYS A 79 28.90 1.02 6.77
C LYS A 79 28.27 -0.26 7.33
N LEU A 80 26.95 -0.45 7.17
CA LEU A 80 26.21 -1.58 7.72
C LEU A 80 25.99 -2.64 6.62
N PRO A 81 26.66 -3.81 6.68
CA PRO A 81 26.55 -4.83 5.62
C PRO A 81 25.12 -5.35 5.41
N ILE A 82 24.31 -5.38 6.47
CA ILE A 82 22.89 -5.78 6.39
C ILE A 82 22.02 -4.80 5.59
N LEU A 83 22.45 -3.55 5.45
CA LEU A 83 21.71 -2.47 4.79
C LEU A 83 22.43 -1.95 3.52
N HIS A 84 23.66 -2.38 3.26
CA HIS A 84 24.41 -2.01 2.06
C HIS A 84 25.40 -3.10 1.61
N ASP A 85 25.14 -3.72 0.45
CA ASP A 85 26.09 -4.60 -0.24
C ASP A 85 27.09 -3.78 -1.07
N LYS A 86 28.21 -3.44 -0.44
CA LYS A 86 29.29 -2.63 -1.05
C LYS A 86 29.89 -3.30 -2.29
N LEU A 87 30.08 -4.62 -2.27
CA LEU A 87 30.71 -5.35 -3.36
C LEU A 87 29.83 -5.30 -4.61
N TYR A 88 28.53 -5.55 -4.44
CA TYR A 88 27.57 -5.42 -5.54
C TYR A 88 27.54 -3.99 -6.10
N ALA A 89 27.49 -2.98 -5.23
CA ALA A 89 27.46 -1.58 -5.65
C ALA A 89 28.69 -1.17 -6.49
N GLN A 90 29.87 -1.68 -6.14
CA GLN A 90 31.10 -1.45 -6.90
C GLN A 90 31.10 -2.19 -8.24
N ASN A 91 30.74 -3.47 -8.25
CA ASN A 91 30.76 -4.32 -9.45
C ASN A 91 29.75 -3.89 -10.52
N THR A 92 28.66 -3.23 -10.11
CA THR A 92 27.59 -2.75 -10.99
C THR A 92 27.70 -1.27 -11.34
N CYS A 93 28.72 -0.57 -10.83
CA CYS A 93 28.84 0.89 -10.95
C CYS A 93 27.54 1.61 -10.54
N LEU A 94 26.91 1.15 -9.45
CA LEU A 94 25.56 1.53 -9.01
C LEU A 94 25.31 3.04 -9.03
N TYR A 95 26.29 3.82 -8.57
CA TYR A 95 26.17 5.28 -8.43
C TYR A 95 26.12 5.99 -9.78
N ASP A 96 26.90 5.53 -10.75
CA ASP A 96 26.91 6.09 -12.11
C ASP A 96 25.65 5.69 -12.85
N TYR A 97 25.22 4.44 -12.70
CA TYR A 97 24.01 3.91 -13.33
C TYR A 97 22.73 4.62 -12.86
N TYR A 98 22.64 4.89 -11.55
CA TYR A 98 21.49 5.60 -10.97
C TYR A 98 21.66 7.12 -10.91
N GLY A 99 22.87 7.65 -11.14
CA GLY A 99 23.21 9.07 -11.06
C GLY A 99 22.99 9.68 -9.68
N ARG A 100 23.00 8.87 -8.62
CA ARG A 100 22.53 9.26 -7.27
C ARG A 100 23.40 8.64 -6.17
N ASN A 101 24.19 9.48 -5.50
CA ASN A 101 25.05 9.08 -4.38
C ASN A 101 24.27 8.62 -3.14
N ASN A 102 22.99 8.98 -3.01
CA ASN A 102 22.10 8.55 -1.92
C ASN A 102 21.38 7.21 -2.22
N THR A 103 21.83 6.45 -3.21
CA THR A 103 21.31 5.11 -3.52
C THR A 103 22.13 4.03 -2.82
N LEU A 104 21.44 3.08 -2.20
CA LEU A 104 22.00 1.92 -1.52
C LEU A 104 21.31 0.65 -2.05
N VAL A 105 21.84 -0.51 -1.67
CA VAL A 105 21.37 -1.82 -2.15
C VAL A 105 21.49 -2.82 -1.02
N LEU A 106 20.40 -3.54 -0.72
CA LEU A 106 20.42 -4.61 0.27
C LEU A 106 21.20 -5.84 -0.27
N PRO A 107 21.72 -6.69 0.63
CA PRO A 107 22.15 -8.04 0.26
C PRO A 107 21.05 -8.82 -0.46
N LEU A 108 21.46 -9.85 -1.21
CA LEU A 108 20.52 -10.69 -1.95
C LEU A 108 19.51 -11.35 -0.99
N SER A 109 18.22 -11.16 -1.27
CA SER A 109 17.16 -11.76 -0.48
C SER A 109 16.94 -13.24 -0.85
N LYS A 110 16.27 -14.02 0.02
CA LYS A 110 15.85 -15.41 -0.28
C LYS A 110 15.04 -15.50 -1.60
N ALA A 111 14.29 -14.45 -1.93
CA ALA A 111 13.50 -14.34 -3.15
C ALA A 111 14.32 -14.03 -4.43
N ASN A 112 15.66 -14.09 -4.35
CA ASN A 112 16.59 -13.88 -5.45
C ASN A 112 16.47 -12.51 -6.17
N ASN A 113 15.81 -11.55 -5.54
CA ASN A 113 15.72 -10.15 -5.97
C ASN A 113 16.59 -9.28 -5.04
N ARG A 114 17.16 -8.22 -5.60
CA ARG A 114 17.91 -7.19 -4.84
C ARG A 114 17.07 -5.94 -4.67
N ILE A 115 16.97 -5.46 -3.44
CA ILE A 115 16.27 -4.21 -3.15
C ILE A 115 17.27 -3.06 -3.21
N VAL A 116 17.12 -2.22 -4.23
CA VAL A 116 17.83 -0.95 -4.37
C VAL A 116 16.96 0.15 -3.81
N TYR A 117 17.50 0.97 -2.92
CA TYR A 117 16.72 2.03 -2.29
C TYR A 117 17.45 3.36 -2.32
N THR A 118 16.71 4.42 -2.62
CA THR A 118 17.24 5.80 -2.69
C THR A 118 16.63 6.62 -1.57
N ILE A 119 17.47 7.30 -0.79
CA ILE A 119 17.02 8.12 0.35
C ILE A 119 16.92 9.60 -0.05
N LEU A 120 15.71 10.14 -0.11
CA LEU A 120 15.44 11.57 -0.11
C LEU A 120 15.46 12.10 1.32
N GLU A 121 16.42 12.95 1.67
CA GLU A 121 16.50 13.57 2.98
C GLU A 121 15.88 14.97 2.96
N TYR A 122 14.92 15.21 3.87
CA TYR A 122 14.29 16.52 4.00
C TYR A 122 15.22 17.54 4.64
N LYS A 123 14.97 18.81 4.29
CA LYS A 123 15.63 19.97 4.87
C LYS A 123 14.54 21.00 5.24
N PRO A 124 14.45 21.41 6.51
CA PRO A 124 15.10 20.79 7.68
C PRO A 124 14.59 19.35 7.92
N LEU A 125 15.35 18.55 8.66
CA LEU A 125 14.83 17.34 9.29
C LEU A 125 13.98 17.73 10.50
N LEU A 126 12.89 17.01 10.75
CA LEU A 126 11.91 17.36 11.75
C LEU A 126 11.89 16.35 12.91
N ASP A 127 11.69 16.88 14.11
CA ASP A 127 11.02 16.13 15.17
C ASP A 127 9.55 16.00 14.79
N SER A 128 8.99 14.79 14.91
CA SER A 128 7.60 14.52 14.52
C SER A 128 6.58 15.37 15.29
N SER A 129 6.92 15.83 16.48
CA SER A 129 6.08 16.74 17.29
C SER A 129 5.88 18.11 16.65
N ASN A 130 6.76 18.50 15.72
CA ASN A 130 6.67 19.76 14.98
C ASN A 130 6.02 19.61 13.59
N MET A 131 5.55 18.41 13.23
CA MET A 131 4.97 18.17 11.91
C MET A 131 3.54 18.71 11.80
N THR A 132 3.24 19.22 10.62
CA THR A 132 1.97 19.86 10.28
C THR A 132 1.35 19.23 9.03
N PRO A 133 0.08 19.57 8.68
CA PRO A 133 -0.52 19.14 7.42
C PRO A 133 0.29 19.48 6.17
N ASP A 134 1.05 20.59 6.17
CA ASP A 134 1.90 20.98 5.04
C ASP A 134 3.04 19.99 4.82
N ASP A 135 3.58 19.41 5.89
CA ASP A 135 4.61 18.37 5.81
C ASP A 135 4.03 17.07 5.24
N TRP A 136 2.79 16.72 5.62
CA TRP A 136 2.09 15.58 5.01
C TRP A 136 1.83 15.79 3.52
N VAL A 137 1.48 17.02 3.11
CA VAL A 137 1.30 17.40 1.70
C VAL A 137 2.61 17.24 0.93
N ARG A 138 3.73 17.65 1.52
CA ARG A 138 5.06 17.46 0.94
C ARG A 138 5.38 15.99 0.72
N ILE A 139 5.16 15.14 1.73
CA ILE A 139 5.38 13.69 1.63
C ILE A 139 4.51 13.08 0.53
N GLY A 140 3.22 13.43 0.50
CA GLY A 140 2.31 12.96 -0.54
C GLY A 140 2.75 13.35 -1.95
N LYS A 141 3.17 14.60 -2.15
CA LYS A 141 3.70 15.07 -3.44
C LYS A 141 4.95 14.30 -3.86
N ASP A 142 5.90 14.09 -2.95
CA ASP A 142 7.11 13.33 -3.27
C ASP A 142 6.81 11.87 -3.63
N ILE A 143 5.83 11.24 -3.00
CA ILE A 143 5.34 9.89 -3.39
C ILE A 143 4.76 9.94 -4.80
N LYS A 144 3.91 10.93 -5.10
CA LYS A 144 3.28 11.10 -6.42
C LYS A 144 4.30 11.28 -7.53
N ASP A 145 5.27 12.17 -7.33
CA ASP A 145 6.28 12.52 -8.33
C ASP A 145 7.22 11.34 -8.62
N ASN A 146 7.42 10.46 -7.64
CA ASN A 146 8.26 9.27 -7.77
C ASN A 146 7.45 7.98 -8.01
N TYR A 147 6.12 8.07 -8.17
CA TYR A 147 5.23 6.91 -8.15
C TYR A 147 5.53 5.89 -9.24
N GLU A 148 5.88 6.33 -10.46
CA GLU A 148 6.17 5.39 -11.56
C GLU A 148 7.58 4.79 -11.50
N SER A 149 8.51 5.47 -10.84
CA SER A 149 9.93 5.10 -10.84
C SER A 149 10.30 4.04 -9.80
N TYR A 150 9.45 3.84 -8.80
CA TYR A 150 9.71 2.99 -7.63
C TYR A 150 8.57 2.01 -7.37
N ASN A 151 8.88 0.84 -6.84
CA ASN A 151 7.94 -0.24 -6.57
C ASN A 151 7.23 -0.08 -5.22
N GLY A 152 7.85 0.60 -4.26
CA GLY A 152 7.32 0.87 -2.95
C GLY A 152 8.00 2.07 -2.29
N PHE A 153 7.42 2.52 -1.19
CA PHE A 153 7.84 3.71 -0.45
C PHE A 153 8.06 3.35 1.02
N VAL A 154 9.13 3.89 1.60
CA VAL A 154 9.38 3.85 3.04
C VAL A 154 9.53 5.29 3.54
N ILE A 155 8.89 5.63 4.65
CA ILE A 155 8.98 6.96 5.26
C ILE A 155 9.62 6.79 6.63
N LEU A 156 10.80 7.35 6.82
CA LEU A 156 11.44 7.42 8.13
C LEU A 156 10.88 8.62 8.86
N HIS A 157 10.26 8.36 10.01
CA HIS A 157 9.46 9.32 10.74
C HIS A 157 9.69 9.19 12.25
N GLY A 158 9.52 10.30 12.99
CA GLY A 158 9.53 10.26 14.46
C GLY A 158 8.30 9.53 15.00
N THR A 159 8.43 8.87 16.15
CA THR A 159 7.38 7.98 16.65
C THR A 159 6.19 8.73 17.24
N ASP A 160 6.38 9.96 17.74
CA ASP A 160 5.37 10.68 18.53
C ASP A 160 4.08 10.98 17.78
N THR A 161 4.18 11.38 16.51
CA THR A 161 3.02 11.67 15.66
C THR A 161 2.89 10.72 14.47
N MET A 162 3.62 9.60 14.46
CA MET A 162 3.63 8.65 13.34
C MET A 162 2.23 8.11 13.00
N ALA A 163 1.38 7.87 14.01
CA ALA A 163 0.00 7.43 13.83
C ALA A 163 -0.87 8.47 13.11
N TYR A 164 -0.68 9.77 13.41
CA TYR A 164 -1.34 10.87 12.71
C TYR A 164 -0.88 10.95 11.25
N THR A 165 0.43 10.92 11.00
CA THR A 165 0.96 10.96 9.63
C THR A 165 0.50 9.76 8.81
N ALA A 166 0.53 8.55 9.40
CA ALA A 166 0.06 7.34 8.73
C ALA A 166 -1.44 7.43 8.39
N SER A 167 -2.25 7.97 9.31
CA SER A 167 -3.68 8.20 9.11
C SER A 167 -3.95 9.24 8.02
N ALA A 168 -3.29 10.40 8.08
CA ALA A 168 -3.43 11.47 7.10
C ALA A 168 -3.05 11.00 5.69
N LEU A 169 -1.87 10.39 5.54
CA LEU A 169 -1.42 9.86 4.26
C LEU A 169 -2.36 8.77 3.72
N SER A 170 -2.98 7.97 4.58
CA SER A 170 -3.96 6.95 4.16
C SER A 170 -5.17 7.56 3.44
N PHE A 171 -5.67 8.71 3.91
CA PHE A 171 -6.76 9.42 3.23
C PHE A 171 -6.27 10.19 2.01
N MET A 172 -5.12 10.87 2.12
CA MET A 172 -4.54 11.69 1.05
C MET A 172 -4.15 10.86 -0.18
N CYS A 173 -3.58 9.68 0.02
CA CYS A 173 -3.12 8.77 -1.04
C CYS A 173 -4.30 7.98 -1.62
N GLU A 174 -5.08 8.62 -2.50
CA GLU A 174 -6.24 8.01 -3.14
C GLU A 174 -5.83 7.01 -4.22
N HIS A 175 -6.55 5.89 -4.28
CA HIS A 175 -6.33 4.82 -5.28
C HIS A 175 -4.89 4.28 -5.25
N LEU A 176 -4.30 4.20 -4.05
CA LEU A 176 -2.97 3.65 -3.83
C LEU A 176 -2.91 2.19 -4.30
N GLY A 177 -1.83 1.84 -5.00
CA GLY A 177 -1.60 0.49 -5.53
C GLY A 177 -0.25 -0.10 -5.13
N LYS A 178 0.56 0.66 -4.39
CA LYS A 178 1.92 0.31 -3.96
C LYS A 178 2.05 0.52 -2.44
N PRO A 179 2.94 -0.23 -1.77
CA PRO A 179 3.14 -0.06 -0.34
C PRO A 179 3.76 1.29 -0.02
N VAL A 180 3.20 1.97 0.98
CA VAL A 180 3.78 3.16 1.63
C VAL A 180 3.95 2.83 3.10
N ILE A 181 5.17 2.57 3.54
CA ILE A 181 5.44 2.04 4.88
C ILE A 181 6.13 3.11 5.73
N LEU A 182 5.44 3.61 6.75
CA LEU A 182 6.06 4.42 7.80
C LEU A 182 6.84 3.52 8.76
N THR A 183 8.02 3.95 9.15
CA THR A 183 8.80 3.32 10.22
C THR A 183 9.70 4.33 10.91
N GLY A 184 10.31 3.93 12.01
CA GLY A 184 11.20 4.77 12.82
C GLY A 184 11.91 3.92 13.85
N SER A 185 12.30 4.54 14.96
CA SER A 185 12.90 3.82 16.08
C SER A 185 12.73 4.58 17.39
N GLN A 186 12.86 3.86 18.50
CA GLN A 186 12.97 4.47 19.82
C GLN A 186 14.41 4.88 20.15
N VAL A 187 15.39 4.20 19.56
CA VAL A 187 16.81 4.48 19.75
C VAL A 187 17.46 4.80 18.39
N PRO A 188 18.33 5.81 18.28
CA PRO A 188 19.00 6.13 17.03
C PRO A 188 19.72 4.94 16.41
N ILE A 189 19.71 4.86 15.08
CA ILE A 189 20.29 3.72 14.35
C ILE A 189 21.82 3.59 14.53
N TYR A 190 22.45 4.70 14.95
CA TYR A 190 23.89 4.80 15.21
C TYR A 190 24.31 4.08 16.49
N GLU A 191 23.41 3.92 17.46
CA GLU A 191 23.70 3.28 18.74
C GLU A 191 23.93 1.77 18.57
N LEU A 192 24.71 1.17 19.47
CA LEU A 192 25.02 -0.25 19.39
C LEU A 192 23.76 -1.12 19.45
N ARG A 193 22.92 -0.89 20.47
CA ARG A 193 21.63 -1.56 20.68
C ARG A 193 20.51 -0.60 20.30
N ASN A 194 19.88 -0.85 19.17
CA ASN A 194 18.75 -0.08 18.68
C ASN A 194 17.75 -0.98 17.95
N ASP A 195 16.53 -0.49 17.81
CA ASP A 195 15.43 -1.09 17.03
C ASP A 195 15.38 -0.57 15.58
N GLY A 196 16.06 0.54 15.28
CA GLY A 196 16.03 1.18 13.96
C GLY A 196 16.59 0.36 12.81
N ARG A 197 17.59 -0.50 13.06
CA ARG A 197 18.17 -1.38 12.02
C ARG A 197 17.14 -2.39 11.51
N ASP A 198 16.47 -3.08 12.44
CA ASP A 198 15.50 -4.14 12.11
C ASP A 198 14.21 -3.54 11.57
N ASN A 199 13.76 -2.42 12.14
CA ASN A 199 12.60 -1.68 11.66
C ASN A 199 12.80 -1.20 10.20
N LEU A 200 13.95 -0.59 9.88
CA LEU A 200 14.26 -0.15 8.52
C LEU A 200 14.39 -1.33 7.55
N LEU A 201 15.11 -2.39 7.94
CA LEU A 201 15.30 -3.57 7.10
C LEU A 201 13.97 -4.24 6.76
N GLY A 202 13.10 -4.47 7.76
CA GLY A 202 11.80 -5.07 7.55
C GLY A 202 10.88 -4.22 6.69
N ALA A 203 10.86 -2.89 6.90
CA ALA A 203 10.10 -1.98 6.05
C ALA A 203 10.57 -2.03 4.58
N LEU A 204 11.88 -2.03 4.33
CA LEU A 204 12.45 -2.15 2.97
C LEU A 204 12.10 -3.49 2.32
N LEU A 205 12.22 -4.60 3.07
CA LEU A 205 11.88 -5.94 2.59
C LEU A 205 10.41 -6.02 2.17
N ILE A 206 9.50 -5.56 3.04
CA ILE A 206 8.07 -5.59 2.75
C ILE A 206 7.74 -4.70 1.54
N ALA A 207 8.24 -3.46 1.52
CA ALA A 207 7.98 -2.52 0.43
C ALA A 207 8.56 -2.99 -0.92
N GLY A 208 9.65 -3.75 -0.91
CA GLY A 208 10.30 -4.27 -2.11
C GLY A 208 9.78 -5.63 -2.57
N GLN A 209 9.09 -6.40 -1.74
CA GLN A 209 8.70 -7.78 -2.09
C GLN A 209 7.20 -7.97 -2.27
N PHE A 210 6.37 -7.16 -1.61
CA PHE A 210 4.92 -7.35 -1.59
C PHE A 210 4.17 -6.15 -2.16
N VAL A 211 3.12 -6.42 -2.93
CA VAL A 211 2.21 -5.39 -3.44
C VAL A 211 1.07 -5.22 -2.43
N ILE A 212 1.34 -4.50 -1.34
CA ILE A 212 0.34 -4.14 -0.32
C ILE A 212 -0.10 -2.70 -0.60
N PRO A 213 -1.29 -2.47 -1.18
CA PRO A 213 -1.70 -1.15 -1.69
C PRO A 213 -2.24 -0.23 -0.58
N GLU A 214 -1.47 -0.08 0.50
CA GLU A 214 -1.88 0.65 1.70
C GLU A 214 -0.76 1.54 2.24
N VAL A 215 -1.19 2.56 2.99
CA VAL A 215 -0.31 3.25 3.94
C VAL A 215 -0.26 2.40 5.21
N CYS A 216 0.93 1.92 5.53
CA CYS A 216 1.20 0.99 6.62
C CYS A 216 2.16 1.60 7.64
N LEU A 217 2.20 1.02 8.83
CA LEU A 217 3.22 1.29 9.84
C LEU A 217 3.92 -0.02 10.19
N TYR A 218 5.24 -0.08 10.01
CA TYR A 218 6.04 -1.24 10.37
C TYR A 218 6.87 -0.96 11.61
N PHE A 219 6.68 -1.76 12.65
CA PHE A 219 7.41 -1.64 13.92
C PHE A 219 7.39 -2.98 14.66
N TYR A 220 8.52 -3.34 15.28
CA TYR A 220 8.61 -4.52 16.15
C TYR A 220 8.04 -5.79 15.49
N ASN A 221 8.57 -6.12 14.31
CA ASN A 221 8.23 -7.32 13.54
C ASN A 221 6.77 -7.43 13.10
N LYS A 222 6.03 -6.32 13.09
CA LYS A 222 4.61 -6.28 12.70
C LYS A 222 4.39 -5.15 11.70
N LEU A 223 3.62 -5.46 10.67
CA LEU A 223 3.07 -4.48 9.74
C LEU A 223 1.60 -4.23 10.10
N TYR A 224 1.27 -2.99 10.38
CA TYR A 224 -0.10 -2.56 10.68
C TYR A 224 -0.66 -1.71 9.55
N ARG A 225 -1.99 -1.69 9.42
CA ARG A 225 -2.68 -0.65 8.64
C ARG A 225 -2.48 0.69 9.33
N GLY A 226 -1.94 1.69 8.61
CA GLY A 226 -1.52 2.96 9.19
C GLY A 226 -2.62 3.69 9.96
N ASN A 227 -3.81 3.77 9.38
CA ASN A 227 -5.00 4.42 9.97
C ASN A 227 -5.72 3.58 11.04
N ARG A 228 -5.09 2.51 11.54
CA ARG A 228 -5.59 1.67 12.65
C ARG A 228 -4.64 1.66 13.84
N VAL A 229 -3.53 2.39 13.76
CA VAL A 229 -2.48 2.38 14.78
C VAL A 229 -2.61 3.56 15.73
N THR A 230 -2.30 3.31 17.00
CA THR A 230 -2.02 4.32 18.02
C THR A 230 -0.70 4.00 18.72
N LYS A 231 0.04 5.01 19.16
CA LYS A 231 1.22 4.83 20.03
C LYS A 231 0.72 4.47 21.44
N VAL A 232 1.22 3.38 22.01
CA VAL A 232 0.77 2.87 23.32
C VAL A 232 1.87 2.82 24.37
N ASP A 233 3.13 2.91 23.94
CA ASP A 233 4.28 2.88 24.84
C ASP A 233 5.35 3.89 24.37
N ALA A 234 5.87 4.68 25.30
CA ALA A 234 6.85 5.72 25.05
C ALA A 234 8.31 5.21 25.04
N ALA A 235 8.58 4.05 25.65
CA ALA A 235 9.95 3.55 25.88
C ALA A 235 10.20 2.17 25.26
N SER A 236 9.17 1.31 25.20
CA SER A 236 9.29 -0.03 24.63
C SER A 236 9.52 0.02 23.12
N PHE A 237 10.31 -0.94 22.62
CA PHE A 237 10.43 -1.20 21.18
C PHE A 237 9.11 -1.65 20.57
N ASN A 238 8.19 -2.24 21.35
CA ASN A 238 6.82 -2.51 20.90
C ASN A 238 5.92 -1.28 21.16
N ALA A 239 6.25 -0.16 20.53
CA ALA A 239 5.69 1.16 20.82
C ALA A 239 4.25 1.37 20.35
N PHE A 240 3.81 0.60 19.35
CA PHE A 240 2.57 0.80 18.61
C PHE A 240 1.64 -0.41 18.72
N SER A 241 0.34 -0.14 18.68
CA SER A 241 -0.70 -1.16 18.66
C SER A 241 -1.78 -0.82 17.64
N SER A 242 -2.37 -1.85 17.05
CA SER A 242 -3.60 -1.78 16.24
C SER A 242 -4.71 -2.49 17.01
N PRO A 243 -5.50 -1.77 17.83
CA PRO A 243 -6.32 -2.41 18.85
C PRO A 243 -7.56 -3.12 18.30
N ASN A 244 -8.12 -2.63 17.20
CA ASN A 244 -9.36 -3.12 16.61
C ASN A 244 -9.17 -3.88 15.29
N LEU A 245 -7.92 -4.00 14.79
CA LEU A 245 -7.59 -4.76 13.59
C LEU A 245 -6.29 -5.53 13.80
N ALA A 246 -6.26 -6.80 13.40
CA ALA A 246 -5.02 -7.59 13.44
C ALA A 246 -3.94 -6.99 12.53
N PRO A 247 -2.64 -7.23 12.81
CA PRO A 247 -1.56 -6.87 11.89
C PRO A 247 -1.83 -7.39 10.46
N LEU A 248 -1.45 -6.61 9.46
CA LEU A 248 -1.46 -7.01 8.05
C LEU A 248 -0.37 -8.04 7.77
N ALA A 249 0.74 -7.98 8.49
CA ALA A 249 1.80 -8.97 8.41
C ALA A 249 2.55 -9.14 9.73
N THR A 250 3.13 -10.32 9.90
CA THR A 250 4.12 -10.62 10.94
C THR A 250 5.42 -11.08 10.28
N THR A 251 6.54 -10.64 10.82
CA THR A 251 7.88 -10.97 10.30
C THR A 251 8.65 -11.73 11.38
N GLU A 252 8.51 -13.04 11.38
CA GLU A 252 9.24 -13.92 12.30
C GLU A 252 10.34 -14.67 11.54
N LEU A 253 10.26 -16.00 11.44
CA LEU A 253 11.14 -16.78 10.57
C LEU A 253 10.92 -16.44 9.09
N ASP A 254 9.65 -16.25 8.73
CA ASP A 254 9.18 -15.86 7.40
C ASP A 254 8.23 -14.66 7.52
N ILE A 255 8.04 -13.94 6.42
CA ILE A 255 7.11 -12.81 6.33
C ILE A 255 5.73 -13.37 5.95
N THR A 256 4.79 -13.35 6.89
CA THR A 256 3.43 -13.87 6.67
C THR A 256 2.47 -12.69 6.50
N ILE A 257 1.85 -12.58 5.32
CA ILE A 257 0.85 -11.55 5.01
C ILE A 257 -0.55 -12.11 5.22
N ASN A 258 -1.39 -11.38 5.95
CA ASN A 258 -2.81 -11.65 6.06
C ASN A 258 -3.58 -10.98 4.92
N TRP A 259 -3.61 -11.62 3.74
CA TRP A 259 -4.22 -11.05 2.54
C TRP A 259 -5.73 -10.78 2.65
N ASP A 260 -6.42 -11.41 3.60
CA ASP A 260 -7.85 -11.21 3.84
C ASP A 260 -8.14 -9.88 4.55
N THR A 261 -7.17 -9.35 5.30
CA THR A 261 -7.32 -8.05 5.98
C THR A 261 -6.82 -6.89 5.14
N VAL A 262 -5.98 -7.13 4.12
CA VAL A 262 -5.45 -6.10 3.23
C VAL A 262 -6.57 -5.40 2.47
N TRP A 263 -6.63 -4.07 2.62
CA TRP A 263 -7.56 -3.18 1.95
C TRP A 263 -7.12 -2.97 0.51
N LYS A 264 -8.07 -3.03 -0.42
CA LYS A 264 -7.81 -2.88 -1.85
C LYS A 264 -8.76 -1.85 -2.43
N PRO A 265 -8.26 -0.80 -3.10
CA PRO A 265 -9.12 0.17 -3.76
C PRO A 265 -9.93 -0.50 -4.87
N LYS A 266 -11.26 -0.47 -4.73
CA LYS A 266 -12.22 -0.93 -5.76
C LYS A 266 -12.45 0.18 -6.77
N THR A 267 -11.47 0.42 -7.63
CA THR A 267 -11.44 1.59 -8.51
C THR A 267 -10.65 1.34 -9.78
N THR A 268 -11.01 2.05 -10.84
CA THR A 268 -10.23 2.14 -12.08
C THR A 268 -9.53 3.48 -12.24
N ALA A 269 -9.54 4.31 -11.20
CA ALA A 269 -8.81 5.57 -11.20
C ALA A 269 -7.32 5.34 -10.92
N ARG A 270 -6.48 6.16 -11.54
CA ARG A 270 -5.04 6.21 -11.25
C ARG A 270 -4.79 6.80 -9.86
N PHE A 271 -3.69 6.37 -9.24
CA PHE A 271 -3.18 6.94 -7.99
C PHE A 271 -3.12 8.47 -8.03
N GLN A 272 -3.64 9.09 -6.98
CA GLN A 272 -3.69 10.54 -6.80
C GLN A 272 -3.40 10.91 -5.35
N VAL A 273 -3.02 12.17 -5.14
CA VAL A 273 -2.78 12.72 -3.80
C VAL A 273 -3.65 13.94 -3.62
N SER A 274 -4.56 13.88 -2.64
CA SER A 274 -5.37 15.01 -2.20
C SER A 274 -4.55 15.86 -1.24
N THR A 275 -4.32 17.11 -1.60
CA THR A 275 -3.50 18.05 -0.82
C THR A 275 -4.31 19.08 -0.04
N GLU A 276 -5.62 19.16 -0.30
CA GLU A 276 -6.52 20.05 0.43
C GLU A 276 -7.01 19.37 1.71
N LEU A 277 -6.43 19.76 2.84
CA LEU A 277 -6.80 19.32 4.18
C LEU A 277 -7.37 20.51 4.97
N ASN A 278 -8.50 20.31 5.64
CA ASN A 278 -9.07 21.34 6.50
C ASN A 278 -8.35 21.34 7.85
N GLN A 279 -7.80 22.49 8.24
CA GLN A 279 -7.06 22.65 9.50
C GLN A 279 -7.94 23.11 10.67
N ASN A 280 -9.19 23.50 10.41
CA ASN A 280 -10.18 23.91 11.41
C ASN A 280 -10.86 22.69 12.05
N VAL A 281 -10.05 21.73 12.48
CA VAL A 281 -10.50 20.51 13.15
C VAL A 281 -9.84 20.35 14.51
N GLY A 282 -10.53 19.74 15.46
CA GLY A 282 -10.03 19.55 16.82
C GLY A 282 -10.38 18.20 17.43
N LEU A 283 -9.64 17.81 18.46
CA LEU A 283 -9.93 16.65 19.31
C LEU A 283 -10.27 17.14 20.72
N LEU A 284 -11.45 16.78 21.20
CA LEU A 284 -11.90 17.12 22.55
C LEU A 284 -12.14 15.84 23.35
N ARG A 285 -11.36 15.66 24.42
CA ARG A 285 -11.55 14.54 25.35
C ARG A 285 -12.48 14.93 26.48
N LEU A 286 -13.60 14.22 26.62
CA LEU A 286 -14.48 14.40 27.78
C LEU A 286 -13.80 13.87 29.05
N PHE A 287 -13.98 14.58 30.16
CA PHE A 287 -13.59 14.12 31.48
C PHE A 287 -14.65 14.51 32.52
N PRO A 288 -14.81 13.76 33.62
CA PRO A 288 -15.79 14.07 34.64
C PRO A 288 -15.60 15.49 35.17
N GLY A 289 -16.64 16.32 35.05
CA GLY A 289 -16.61 17.72 35.49
C GLY A 289 -16.31 18.76 34.40
N ILE A 290 -16.11 18.36 33.13
CA ILE A 290 -16.04 19.31 32.02
C ILE A 290 -17.30 20.21 31.98
N THR A 291 -17.11 21.51 31.82
CA THR A 291 -18.19 22.51 31.85
C THR A 291 -18.73 22.79 30.45
N ALA A 292 -20.00 23.19 30.36
CA ALA A 292 -20.59 23.61 29.09
C ALA A 292 -19.84 24.82 28.50
N ASP A 293 -19.36 25.75 29.33
CA ASP A 293 -18.56 26.90 28.89
C ASP A 293 -17.23 26.50 28.24
N THR A 294 -16.54 25.48 28.78
CA THR A 294 -15.31 24.96 28.16
C THR A 294 -15.61 24.35 26.78
N VAL A 295 -16.69 23.57 26.67
CA VAL A 295 -17.10 22.96 25.39
C VAL A 295 -17.50 24.04 24.38
N LYS A 296 -18.28 25.03 24.81
CA LYS A 296 -18.66 26.18 23.99
C LYS A 296 -17.45 26.98 23.51
N ALA A 297 -16.46 27.22 24.38
CA ALA A 297 -15.24 27.92 24.02
C ALA A 297 -14.42 27.13 22.99
N PHE A 298 -14.34 25.82 23.15
CA PHE A 298 -13.65 24.93 22.21
C PHE A 298 -14.31 24.89 20.83
N LEU A 299 -15.64 25.00 20.77
CA LEU A 299 -16.45 24.93 19.54
C LEU A 299 -16.64 26.30 18.86
N GLN A 300 -15.96 27.36 19.30
CA GLN A 300 -16.06 28.67 18.65
C GLN A 300 -15.45 28.65 17.23
N PRO A 301 -15.94 29.53 16.32
CA PRO A 301 -15.28 29.75 15.04
C PRO A 301 -13.77 30.05 15.20
N PRO A 302 -12.91 29.55 14.29
CA PRO A 302 -13.23 29.00 12.98
C PRO A 302 -13.50 27.48 12.94
N MET A 303 -13.74 26.81 14.08
CA MET A 303 -13.93 25.35 14.12
C MET A 303 -15.02 24.83 13.17
N GLU A 304 -14.68 23.84 12.35
CA GLU A 304 -15.59 23.20 11.37
C GLU A 304 -15.82 21.70 11.66
N GLY A 305 -14.94 21.05 12.42
CA GLY A 305 -15.14 19.67 12.81
C GLY A 305 -14.44 19.26 14.10
N VAL A 306 -15.08 18.40 14.88
CA VAL A 306 -14.51 17.90 16.14
C VAL A 306 -14.61 16.40 16.28
N VAL A 307 -13.53 15.75 16.70
CA VAL A 307 -13.54 14.40 17.25
C VAL A 307 -13.76 14.51 18.75
N LEU A 308 -14.89 14.02 19.23
CA LEU A 308 -15.23 13.97 20.65
C LEU A 308 -14.86 12.58 21.20
N GLU A 309 -13.85 12.52 22.08
CA GLU A 309 -13.53 11.27 22.79
C GLU A 309 -14.41 11.12 24.03
N THR A 310 -15.28 10.10 24.02
CA THR A 310 -16.30 9.85 25.04
C THR A 310 -16.07 8.55 25.81
N TYR A 311 -16.85 8.29 26.86
CA TYR A 311 -16.59 7.19 27.77
C TYR A 311 -17.10 5.86 27.23
N GLY A 312 -16.39 4.76 27.53
CA GLY A 312 -16.89 3.40 27.32
C GLY A 312 -17.33 3.14 25.88
N SER A 313 -18.58 2.77 25.67
CA SER A 313 -19.15 2.47 24.35
C SER A 313 -19.62 3.71 23.57
N GLY A 314 -19.14 4.91 23.90
CA GLY A 314 -19.56 6.14 23.22
C GLY A 314 -20.48 7.05 24.02
N ASN A 315 -20.37 7.05 25.35
CA ASN A 315 -21.34 7.63 26.28
C ASN A 315 -20.93 9.03 26.75
N ALA A 316 -21.91 9.93 26.91
CA ALA A 316 -21.75 11.22 27.57
C ALA A 316 -22.77 11.39 28.73
N PRO A 317 -22.56 12.36 29.64
CA PRO A 317 -23.52 12.66 30.70
C PRO A 317 -24.88 13.07 30.14
N ASP A 318 -25.91 12.27 30.37
CA ASP A 318 -27.30 12.50 29.93
C ASP A 318 -28.10 13.39 30.91
N ASN A 319 -27.62 13.51 32.14
CA ASN A 319 -28.15 14.41 33.17
C ASN A 319 -27.64 15.87 33.04
N ARG A 320 -26.95 16.21 31.94
CA ARG A 320 -26.37 17.53 31.68
C ARG A 320 -26.97 18.15 30.40
N PRO A 321 -28.21 18.66 30.47
CA PRO A 321 -28.88 19.24 29.30
C PRO A 321 -28.16 20.48 28.77
N ASP A 322 -27.45 21.21 29.63
CA ASP A 322 -26.61 22.35 29.26
C ASP A 322 -25.46 21.94 28.33
N LEU A 323 -24.80 20.82 28.62
CA LEU A 323 -23.73 20.27 27.79
C LEU A 323 -24.26 19.78 26.43
N LEU A 324 -25.35 19.00 26.45
CA LEU A 324 -25.97 18.46 25.23
C LEU A 324 -26.50 19.58 24.32
N ALA A 325 -27.01 20.68 24.91
CA ALA A 325 -27.46 21.84 24.15
C ALA A 325 -26.33 22.54 23.39
N GLU A 326 -25.13 22.68 23.99
CA GLU A 326 -23.98 23.27 23.29
C GLU A 326 -23.47 22.37 22.14
N LEU A 327 -23.47 21.04 22.34
CA LEU A 327 -23.13 20.09 21.28
C LEU A 327 -24.14 20.17 20.12
N ARG A 328 -25.45 20.19 20.43
CA ARG A 328 -26.51 20.29 19.43
C ARG A 328 -26.46 21.62 18.68
N LYS A 329 -26.19 22.71 19.39
CA LYS A 329 -26.02 24.03 18.75
C LYS A 329 -24.84 24.05 17.77
N ALA A 330 -23.74 23.39 18.11
CA ALA A 330 -22.59 23.26 17.22
C ALA A 330 -22.93 22.46 15.95
N THR A 331 -23.58 21.30 16.10
CA THR A 331 -23.97 20.47 14.94
C THR A 331 -25.03 21.15 14.07
N ASP A 332 -25.99 21.85 14.68
CA ASP A 332 -26.99 22.69 13.98
C ASP A 332 -26.33 23.86 13.24
N SER A 333 -25.21 24.39 13.74
CA SER A 333 -24.42 25.43 13.07
C SER A 333 -23.52 24.92 11.93
N GLY A 334 -23.51 23.61 11.69
CA GLY A 334 -22.76 22.98 10.59
C GLY A 334 -21.45 22.32 10.99
N ILE A 335 -21.05 22.35 12.27
CA ILE A 335 -19.85 21.65 12.74
C ILE A 335 -20.08 20.14 12.66
N ILE A 336 -19.21 19.42 11.96
CA ILE A 336 -19.28 17.95 11.91
C ILE A 336 -18.59 17.36 13.13
N MET A 337 -19.32 16.60 13.93
CA MET A 337 -18.79 16.01 15.17
C MET A 337 -18.78 14.49 15.09
N ILE A 338 -17.62 13.86 15.34
CA ILE A 338 -17.45 12.41 15.38
C ILE A 338 -17.34 11.97 16.83
N ASN A 339 -18.13 10.98 17.24
CA ASN A 339 -18.03 10.35 18.55
C ASN A 339 -17.05 9.18 18.49
N CYS A 340 -15.91 9.28 19.17
CA CYS A 340 -14.93 8.21 19.34
C CYS A 340 -14.87 7.77 20.80
N THR A 341 -14.59 6.50 21.06
CA THR A 341 -14.36 6.03 22.42
C THR A 341 -12.96 6.39 22.91
N GLN A 342 -12.83 6.74 24.19
CA GLN A 342 -11.55 6.86 24.90
C GLN A 342 -10.88 5.51 25.16
N CYS A 343 -11.63 4.40 25.06
CA CYS A 343 -11.11 3.06 25.28
C CYS A 343 -10.15 2.69 24.15
N LEU A 344 -9.00 2.10 24.51
CA LEU A 344 -8.03 1.64 23.52
C LEU A 344 -8.64 0.65 22.53
N ARG A 345 -9.54 -0.23 23.00
CA ARG A 345 -10.24 -1.23 22.18
C ARG A 345 -11.75 -1.10 22.38
N GLY A 346 -12.51 -1.23 21.31
CA GLY A 346 -13.98 -1.17 21.35
C GLY A 346 -14.57 -0.44 20.15
N THR A 347 -15.90 -0.39 20.11
CA THR A 347 -16.68 0.35 19.12
C THR A 347 -17.69 1.26 19.82
N VAL A 348 -17.96 2.42 19.24
CA VAL A 348 -19.07 3.27 19.64
C VAL A 348 -20.39 2.61 19.23
N SER A 349 -21.30 2.44 20.18
CA SER A 349 -22.57 1.73 20.01
C SER A 349 -23.75 2.54 20.55
N ALA A 350 -24.88 2.50 19.85
CA ALA A 350 -26.14 3.11 20.29
C ALA A 350 -26.85 2.31 21.41
N SER A 351 -26.28 1.21 21.89
CA SER A 351 -26.93 0.28 22.82
C SER A 351 -27.31 0.87 24.19
N TYR A 352 -26.77 2.05 24.56
CA TYR A 352 -27.08 2.72 25.82
C TYR A 352 -27.80 4.06 25.58
N ALA A 353 -28.71 4.42 26.48
CA ALA A 353 -29.43 5.70 26.43
C ALA A 353 -28.47 6.91 26.37
N THR A 354 -27.35 6.83 27.10
CA THR A 354 -26.27 7.84 27.13
C THR A 354 -25.43 7.92 25.84
N GLY A 355 -25.46 6.89 24.98
CA GLY A 355 -24.88 6.93 23.63
C GLY A 355 -25.87 7.49 22.61
N LYS A 356 -27.16 7.17 22.76
CA LYS A 356 -28.23 7.68 21.88
C LYS A 356 -28.37 9.19 21.96
N VAL A 357 -28.24 9.80 23.14
CA VAL A 357 -28.35 11.27 23.32
C VAL A 357 -27.33 12.05 22.48
N LEU A 358 -26.14 11.49 22.21
CA LEU A 358 -25.15 12.15 21.35
C LEU A 358 -25.54 12.07 19.87
N MET A 359 -26.13 10.95 19.44
CA MET A 359 -26.68 10.83 18.09
C MET A 359 -27.87 11.77 17.89
N ASP A 360 -28.75 11.88 18.90
CA ASP A 360 -29.88 12.82 18.91
C ASP A 360 -29.40 14.29 18.90
N ALA A 361 -28.20 14.56 19.43
CA ALA A 361 -27.51 15.85 19.32
C ALA A 361 -26.77 16.05 17.99
N GLY A 362 -26.84 15.10 17.05
CA GLY A 362 -26.30 15.21 15.70
C GLY A 362 -24.86 14.72 15.52
N LEU A 363 -24.27 14.03 16.50
CA LEU A 363 -22.94 13.44 16.38
C LEU A 363 -22.98 12.16 15.55
N ILE A 364 -21.94 11.96 14.73
CA ILE A 364 -21.76 10.75 13.92
C ILE A 364 -21.00 9.70 14.74
N PRO A 365 -21.46 8.45 14.84
CA PRO A 365 -20.70 7.39 15.48
C PRO A 365 -19.40 7.12 14.71
N GLY A 366 -18.26 7.18 15.40
CA GLY A 366 -16.95 6.88 14.83
C GLY A 366 -16.65 5.39 14.69
N GLY A 367 -17.58 4.51 15.09
CA GLY A 367 -17.36 3.06 15.12
C GLY A 367 -16.17 2.69 15.99
N ASP A 368 -15.22 1.94 15.42
CA ASP A 368 -13.99 1.47 16.05
C ASP A 368 -12.72 2.19 15.53
N MET A 369 -12.88 3.39 14.97
CA MET A 369 -11.75 4.25 14.55
C MET A 369 -10.88 4.65 15.74
N THR A 370 -9.58 4.80 15.49
CA THR A 370 -8.71 5.52 16.42
C THR A 370 -8.95 7.04 16.32
N PRO A 371 -8.65 7.82 17.36
CA PRO A 371 -8.78 9.28 17.30
C PRO A 371 -7.93 9.93 16.18
N GLU A 372 -6.73 9.40 15.89
CA GLU A 372 -5.86 9.88 14.82
C GLU A 372 -6.50 9.69 13.44
N ALA A 373 -7.12 8.53 13.22
CA ALA A 373 -7.83 8.22 11.99
C ALA A 373 -9.09 9.07 11.83
N ALA A 374 -9.88 9.24 12.91
CA ALA A 374 -11.08 10.07 12.90
C ALA A 374 -10.75 11.53 12.60
N LEU A 375 -9.70 12.09 13.23
CA LEU A 375 -9.26 13.47 13.00
C LEU A 375 -8.76 13.67 11.57
N SER A 376 -7.96 12.73 11.07
CA SER A 376 -7.44 12.75 9.69
C SER A 376 -8.55 12.64 8.66
N LYS A 377 -9.53 11.75 8.88
CA LYS A 377 -10.72 11.58 8.05
C LYS A 377 -11.54 12.87 8.01
N LEU A 378 -11.75 13.48 9.17
CA LEU A 378 -12.49 14.72 9.31
C LEU A 378 -11.83 15.87 8.54
N SER A 379 -10.52 16.04 8.72
CA SER A 379 -9.72 17.03 7.99
C SER A 379 -9.79 16.82 6.46
N TYR A 380 -9.66 15.56 6.01
CA TYR A 380 -9.72 15.20 4.60
C TYR A 380 -11.10 15.46 3.99
N VAL A 381 -12.19 15.02 4.63
CA VAL A 381 -13.56 15.17 4.09
C VAL A 381 -13.98 16.65 4.08
N LEU A 382 -13.70 17.39 5.16
CA LEU A 382 -13.99 18.82 5.21
C LEU A 382 -13.22 19.61 4.15
N GLY A 383 -12.00 19.16 3.81
CA GLY A 383 -11.16 19.74 2.75
C GLY A 383 -11.73 19.58 1.34
N LYS A 384 -12.67 18.66 1.11
CA LYS A 384 -13.33 18.49 -0.20
C LYS A 384 -14.37 19.59 -0.44
N LYS A 385 -14.05 20.56 -1.29
CA LYS A 385 -14.92 21.73 -1.55
C LYS A 385 -16.16 21.44 -2.40
N ASP A 386 -16.09 20.43 -3.26
CA ASP A 386 -17.16 20.10 -4.21
C ASP A 386 -18.34 19.33 -3.59
N PHE A 387 -18.29 19.06 -2.28
CA PHE A 387 -19.29 18.27 -1.56
C PHE A 387 -20.07 19.14 -0.58
N ASP A 388 -21.39 18.97 -0.58
CA ASP A 388 -22.26 19.59 0.42
C ASP A 388 -22.10 18.93 1.81
N LEU A 389 -22.69 19.57 2.83
CA LEU A 389 -22.57 19.12 4.21
C LEU A 389 -23.12 17.70 4.42
N ASN A 390 -24.21 17.32 3.74
CA ASN A 390 -24.82 16.00 3.91
C ASN A 390 -23.95 14.90 3.30
N SER A 391 -23.42 15.15 2.10
CA SER A 391 -22.48 14.27 1.43
C SER A 391 -21.21 14.08 2.26
N LYS A 392 -20.70 15.16 2.87
CA LYS A 392 -19.59 15.07 3.83
C LYS A 392 -19.92 14.21 5.04
N LYS A 393 -21.10 14.40 5.65
CA LYS A 393 -21.56 13.54 6.76
C LYS A 393 -21.63 12.07 6.36
N THR A 394 -22.16 11.76 5.18
CA THR A 394 -22.18 10.39 4.64
C THR A 394 -20.77 9.82 4.49
N MET A 395 -19.83 10.58 3.89
CA MET A 395 -18.43 10.13 3.76
C MET A 395 -17.76 9.87 5.12
N ILE A 396 -18.08 10.64 6.16
CA ILE A 396 -17.57 10.43 7.52
C ILE A 396 -18.09 9.11 8.12
N SER A 397 -19.33 8.71 7.81
CA SER A 397 -19.93 7.46 8.27
C SER A 397 -19.46 6.22 7.50
N GLU A 398 -18.91 6.36 6.31
CA GLU A 398 -18.50 5.25 5.45
C GLU A 398 -17.05 4.81 5.69
N ASN A 399 -16.76 3.52 5.52
CA ASN A 399 -15.37 3.03 5.56
C ASN A 399 -14.60 3.40 4.29
N LEU A 400 -13.78 4.45 4.35
CA LEU A 400 -13.13 5.00 3.15
C LEU A 400 -11.78 4.34 2.83
N ARG A 401 -11.04 3.92 3.85
CA ARG A 401 -9.64 3.46 3.75
C ARG A 401 -9.33 2.27 4.67
N GLY A 402 -10.36 1.57 5.17
CA GLY A 402 -10.20 0.46 6.09
C GLY A 402 -9.98 0.89 7.55
N GLU A 403 -10.20 2.17 7.87
CA GLU A 403 -10.02 2.79 9.19
C GLU A 403 -11.09 2.39 10.21
N MET A 404 -12.25 1.96 9.71
CA MET A 404 -13.37 1.50 10.52
C MET A 404 -13.89 0.16 10.03
N SER A 405 -14.51 -0.59 10.92
CA SER A 405 -15.19 -1.83 10.59
C SER A 405 -16.63 -1.48 10.17
N ALA A 406 -17.06 -1.89 8.98
CA ALA A 406 -18.46 -1.72 8.60
C ALA A 406 -19.35 -2.53 9.55
N GLU A 407 -20.53 -2.00 9.91
CA GLU A 407 -21.52 -2.76 10.66
C GLU A 407 -21.77 -4.09 9.94
N LEU A 408 -21.49 -5.19 10.63
CA LEU A 408 -21.50 -6.55 10.10
C LEU A 408 -22.93 -7.10 9.89
N ASP A 409 -23.91 -6.23 9.64
CA ASP A 409 -25.32 -6.62 9.50
C ASP A 409 -25.64 -7.33 8.16
N GLY A 410 -24.62 -7.71 7.39
CA GLY A 410 -24.82 -8.47 6.15
C GLY A 410 -23.64 -9.25 5.59
N ALA A 411 -22.50 -9.36 6.28
CA ALA A 411 -21.33 -10.00 5.68
C ALA A 411 -20.61 -10.96 6.62
N LYS A 412 -20.99 -12.23 6.52
CA LYS A 412 -20.06 -13.36 6.35
C LYS A 412 -20.88 -14.56 5.87
N LEU A 413 -21.07 -14.70 4.56
CA LEU A 413 -21.16 -16.06 4.00
C LEU A 413 -19.85 -16.73 4.38
N CYS A 414 -19.92 -17.70 5.27
CA CYS A 414 -18.75 -18.43 5.68
C CYS A 414 -18.38 -19.36 4.51
N LEU A 415 -17.09 -19.60 4.24
CA LEU A 415 -16.65 -20.58 3.23
C LEU A 415 -17.34 -21.95 3.41
N SER A 416 -17.74 -22.26 4.65
CA SER A 416 -18.52 -23.45 5.02
C SER A 416 -19.94 -23.50 4.45
N ASP A 417 -20.49 -22.40 3.93
CA ASP A 417 -21.88 -22.31 3.47
C ASP A 417 -22.02 -22.51 1.94
N SER A 418 -20.89 -22.57 1.21
CA SER A 418 -20.90 -22.84 -0.23
C SER A 418 -21.14 -24.32 -0.50
N ARG A 419 -22.19 -24.67 -1.25
CA ARG A 419 -22.49 -26.06 -1.66
C ARG A 419 -21.34 -26.73 -2.42
N PHE A 420 -20.56 -25.97 -3.18
CA PHE A 420 -19.39 -26.49 -3.89
C PHE A 420 -18.24 -26.82 -2.93
N ILE A 421 -17.96 -25.93 -1.98
CA ILE A 421 -16.92 -26.14 -0.97
C ILE A 421 -17.33 -27.25 0.02
N GLN A 422 -18.61 -27.34 0.38
CA GLN A 422 -19.16 -28.46 1.15
C GLN A 422 -19.01 -29.78 0.40
N ALA A 423 -19.24 -29.82 -0.92
CA ALA A 423 -19.06 -31.02 -1.72
C ALA A 423 -17.58 -31.44 -1.81
N ILE A 424 -16.65 -30.49 -1.95
CA ILE A 424 -15.20 -30.76 -1.88
C ILE A 424 -14.83 -31.27 -0.48
N ALA A 425 -15.32 -30.61 0.56
CA ALA A 425 -15.04 -30.97 1.95
C ALA A 425 -15.56 -32.36 2.30
N GLN A 426 -16.77 -32.70 1.86
CA GLN A 426 -17.37 -34.03 2.01
C GLN A 426 -16.59 -35.09 1.22
N SER A 427 -16.19 -34.78 -0.02
CA SER A 427 -15.45 -35.72 -0.88
C SER A 427 -14.03 -35.99 -0.38
N LEU A 428 -13.40 -35.01 0.27
CA LEU A 428 -12.04 -35.09 0.82
C LEU A 428 -12.03 -35.44 2.32
N SER A 429 -13.18 -35.74 2.92
CA SER A 429 -13.33 -36.04 4.36
C SER A 429 -12.71 -34.98 5.28
N ILE A 430 -12.80 -33.70 4.90
CA ILE A 430 -12.19 -32.59 5.64
C ILE A 430 -12.93 -32.39 6.96
N SER A 431 -12.17 -32.31 8.06
CA SER A 431 -12.74 -32.25 9.41
C SER A 431 -12.53 -30.91 10.13
N CYS A 432 -11.64 -30.04 9.64
CA CYS A 432 -11.43 -28.70 10.22
C CYS A 432 -11.37 -27.57 9.19
N LYS A 433 -11.52 -26.32 9.68
CA LYS A 433 -11.68 -25.12 8.84
C LYS A 433 -10.38 -24.73 8.13
N GLU A 434 -9.24 -25.03 8.75
CA GLU A 434 -7.90 -24.70 8.28
C GLU A 434 -7.57 -25.48 7.01
N GLU A 435 -7.89 -26.78 6.98
CA GLU A 435 -7.71 -27.63 5.80
C GLU A 435 -8.59 -27.17 4.62
N LEU A 436 -9.84 -26.82 4.92
CA LEU A 436 -10.80 -26.31 3.93
C LEU A 436 -10.32 -24.99 3.34
N LYS A 437 -9.78 -24.09 4.17
CA LYS A 437 -9.17 -22.84 3.72
C LYS A 437 -7.95 -23.08 2.83
N ALA A 438 -7.04 -23.97 3.22
CA ALA A 438 -5.86 -24.30 2.41
C ALA A 438 -6.22 -24.83 1.01
N ILE A 439 -7.24 -25.70 0.92
CA ILE A 439 -7.76 -26.18 -0.37
C ILE A 439 -8.38 -25.04 -1.18
N CYS A 440 -9.18 -24.18 -0.55
CA CYS A 440 -9.76 -23.02 -1.22
C CYS A 440 -8.67 -22.09 -1.77
N ASP A 441 -7.61 -21.82 -1.02
CA ASP A 441 -6.50 -20.96 -1.41
C ASP A 441 -5.65 -21.56 -2.54
N ALA A 442 -5.62 -22.89 -2.66
CA ALA A 442 -4.94 -23.60 -3.74
C ALA A 442 -5.77 -23.66 -5.03
N VAL A 443 -7.08 -23.91 -4.93
CA VAL A 443 -7.96 -24.16 -6.11
C VAL A 443 -8.53 -22.87 -6.69
N THR A 444 -8.87 -21.90 -5.84
CA THR A 444 -9.50 -20.64 -6.24
C THR A 444 -8.72 -19.89 -7.33
N PRO A 445 -7.40 -19.66 -7.21
CA PRO A 445 -6.66 -18.90 -8.20
C PRO A 445 -6.73 -19.55 -9.59
N THR A 446 -6.63 -20.88 -9.64
CA THR A 446 -6.69 -21.66 -10.87
C THR A 446 -8.06 -21.55 -11.55
N LEU A 447 -9.15 -21.68 -10.78
CA LEU A 447 -10.51 -21.51 -11.31
C LEU A 447 -10.76 -20.07 -11.77
N ALA A 448 -10.30 -19.08 -11.01
CA ALA A 448 -10.45 -17.68 -11.38
C ALA A 448 -9.66 -17.34 -12.65
N CYS A 449 -8.44 -17.87 -12.81
CA CYS A 449 -7.66 -17.74 -14.03
C CYS A 449 -8.34 -18.43 -15.22
N ALA A 450 -8.93 -19.61 -15.03
CA ALA A 450 -9.66 -20.31 -16.07
C ALA A 450 -10.91 -19.52 -16.52
N ALA A 451 -11.69 -18.99 -15.58
CA ALA A 451 -12.83 -18.12 -15.86
C ALA A 451 -12.40 -16.84 -16.60
N ALA A 452 -11.31 -16.21 -16.15
CA ALA A 452 -10.73 -15.05 -16.82
C ALA A 452 -10.27 -15.36 -18.25
N LYS A 453 -9.72 -16.56 -18.50
CA LYS A 453 -9.27 -17.00 -19.84
C LYS A 453 -10.40 -17.06 -20.86
N ILE A 454 -11.57 -17.55 -20.45
CA ILE A 454 -12.74 -17.67 -21.33
C ILE A 454 -13.64 -16.43 -21.32
N GLY A 455 -13.31 -15.41 -20.52
CA GLY A 455 -14.11 -14.18 -20.41
C GLY A 455 -15.40 -14.35 -19.60
N ASP A 456 -15.52 -15.38 -18.76
CA ASP A 456 -16.75 -15.67 -17.99
C ASP A 456 -16.81 -14.87 -16.69
N ILE A 457 -17.40 -13.68 -16.77
CA ILE A 457 -17.61 -12.78 -15.62
C ILE A 457 -18.56 -13.41 -14.60
N GLN A 458 -19.56 -14.18 -15.04
CA GLN A 458 -20.54 -14.79 -14.14
C GLN A 458 -19.89 -15.85 -13.25
N ALA A 459 -18.96 -16.64 -13.80
CA ALA A 459 -18.17 -17.59 -13.02
C ALA A 459 -17.30 -16.88 -11.96
N LEU A 460 -16.67 -15.74 -12.30
CA LEU A 460 -15.92 -14.96 -11.32
C LEU A 460 -16.80 -14.34 -10.24
N GLU A 461 -17.98 -13.83 -10.60
CA GLU A 461 -18.96 -13.34 -9.63
C GLU A 461 -19.41 -14.45 -8.67
N ALA A 462 -19.64 -15.65 -9.20
CA ALA A 462 -19.98 -16.82 -8.39
C ALA A 462 -18.85 -17.18 -7.42
N LEU A 463 -17.59 -17.21 -7.90
CA LEU A 463 -16.42 -17.42 -7.05
C LEU A 463 -16.31 -16.34 -5.97
N ASN A 464 -16.43 -15.06 -6.34
CA ASN A 464 -16.37 -13.95 -5.39
C ASN A 464 -17.43 -14.06 -4.28
N LYS A 465 -18.67 -14.45 -4.64
CA LYS A 465 -19.76 -14.71 -3.68
C LYS A 465 -19.47 -15.87 -2.73
N MET A 466 -18.59 -16.79 -3.10
CA MET A 466 -18.13 -17.90 -2.24
C MET A 466 -17.00 -17.48 -1.27
N GLY A 467 -16.59 -16.22 -1.26
CA GLY A 467 -15.48 -15.74 -0.43
C GLY A 467 -14.10 -16.01 -1.04
N SER A 468 -14.03 -16.33 -2.33
CA SER A 468 -12.78 -16.55 -3.06
C SER A 468 -12.00 -15.25 -3.26
N ASN A 469 -10.70 -15.31 -2.99
CA ASN A 469 -9.78 -14.19 -3.24
C ASN A 469 -9.37 -14.16 -4.73
N LEU A 470 -10.10 -13.40 -5.55
CA LEU A 470 -9.91 -13.33 -7.02
C LEU A 470 -8.60 -12.67 -7.49
N TRP A 471 -7.72 -12.31 -6.56
CA TRP A 471 -6.51 -11.55 -6.87
C TRP A 471 -5.24 -12.34 -6.58
N LEU A 472 -5.37 -13.56 -6.06
CA LEU A 472 -4.25 -14.47 -5.87
C LEU A 472 -3.78 -15.01 -7.23
N GLY A 473 -2.47 -15.22 -7.35
CA GLY A 473 -1.87 -15.85 -8.50
C GLY A 473 -2.00 -17.38 -8.47
N ASP A 474 -2.03 -17.98 -9.66
CA ASP A 474 -1.83 -19.42 -9.85
C ASP A 474 -0.39 -19.86 -9.49
N TYR A 475 0.00 -21.08 -9.87
CA TYR A 475 1.34 -21.63 -9.61
C TYR A 475 2.47 -20.84 -10.29
N ASP A 476 2.16 -20.10 -11.36
CA ASP A 476 3.12 -19.23 -12.04
C ASP A 476 3.07 -17.80 -11.50
N GLY A 477 2.27 -17.53 -10.47
CA GLY A 477 2.01 -16.18 -9.97
C GLY A 477 1.11 -15.35 -10.89
N SER A 478 0.55 -15.93 -11.96
CA SER A 478 -0.35 -15.24 -12.86
C SER A 478 -1.71 -15.06 -12.17
N THR A 479 -2.12 -13.81 -12.03
CA THR A 479 -3.46 -13.47 -11.50
C THR A 479 -4.50 -13.53 -12.62
N PRO A 480 -5.81 -13.60 -12.29
CA PRO A 480 -6.87 -13.50 -13.30
C PRO A 480 -6.74 -12.27 -14.20
N LEU A 481 -6.19 -11.16 -13.68
CA LEU A 481 -5.95 -9.95 -14.46
C LEU A 481 -4.82 -10.12 -15.51
N HIS A 482 -3.79 -10.92 -15.21
CA HIS A 482 -2.77 -11.26 -16.22
C HIS A 482 -3.39 -12.04 -17.37
N VAL A 483 -4.22 -13.03 -17.04
CA VAL A 483 -4.87 -13.91 -18.03
C VAL A 483 -5.87 -13.14 -18.88
N ALA A 484 -6.76 -12.36 -18.26
CA ALA A 484 -7.68 -11.48 -18.99
C ALA A 484 -6.94 -10.50 -19.91
N ALA A 485 -5.81 -9.95 -19.44
CA ALA A 485 -4.99 -9.05 -20.23
C ALA A 485 -4.25 -9.74 -21.38
N SER A 486 -3.84 -11.00 -21.23
CA SER A 486 -3.23 -11.77 -22.33
C SER A 486 -4.22 -12.23 -23.38
N GLU A 487 -5.49 -12.43 -23.01
CA GLU A 487 -6.54 -12.88 -23.93
C GLU A 487 -7.30 -11.71 -24.57
N GLY A 488 -7.14 -10.49 -24.05
CA GLY A 488 -7.75 -9.28 -24.63
C GLY A 488 -9.18 -9.00 -24.15
N HIS A 489 -9.63 -9.67 -23.10
CA HIS A 489 -11.00 -9.54 -22.57
C HIS A 489 -11.17 -8.21 -21.82
N LEU A 490 -11.51 -7.14 -22.54
CA LEU A 490 -11.61 -5.78 -21.99
C LEU A 490 -12.62 -5.67 -20.83
N ASP A 491 -13.82 -6.23 -21.00
CA ASP A 491 -14.87 -6.19 -19.98
C ASP A 491 -14.45 -6.94 -18.70
N MET A 492 -13.73 -8.05 -18.88
CA MET A 492 -13.16 -8.83 -17.79
C MET A 492 -12.08 -8.05 -17.04
N VAL A 493 -11.19 -7.36 -17.76
CA VAL A 493 -10.18 -6.47 -17.17
C VAL A 493 -10.86 -5.36 -16.37
N GLN A 494 -11.88 -4.71 -16.94
CA GLN A 494 -12.65 -3.66 -16.28
C GLN A 494 -13.32 -4.17 -14.99
N TYR A 495 -13.95 -5.34 -15.04
CA TYR A 495 -14.57 -5.99 -13.89
C TYR A 495 -13.55 -6.31 -12.79
N LEU A 496 -12.41 -6.92 -13.13
CA LEU A 496 -11.38 -7.27 -12.15
C LEU A 496 -10.82 -6.03 -11.45
N LEU A 497 -10.58 -4.95 -12.20
CA LEU A 497 -10.08 -3.67 -11.65
C LEU A 497 -11.10 -3.00 -10.74
N SER A 498 -12.38 -2.95 -11.13
CA SER A 498 -13.44 -2.40 -10.27
C SER A 498 -13.66 -3.21 -8.99
N HIS A 499 -13.17 -4.45 -8.95
CA HIS A 499 -13.18 -5.31 -7.77
C HIS A 499 -11.83 -5.34 -7.02
N GLY A 500 -10.87 -4.48 -7.34
CA GLY A 500 -9.63 -4.32 -6.56
C GLY A 500 -8.46 -5.21 -6.99
N ALA A 501 -8.47 -5.73 -8.23
CA ALA A 501 -7.28 -6.36 -8.81
C ALA A 501 -6.15 -5.34 -9.00
N THR A 502 -4.93 -5.72 -8.62
CA THR A 502 -3.76 -4.84 -8.77
C THR A 502 -3.13 -4.96 -10.16
N VAL A 503 -2.82 -3.82 -10.76
CA VAL A 503 -2.06 -3.73 -12.01
C VAL A 503 -0.55 -3.93 -11.84
N TYR A 504 -0.07 -4.00 -10.59
CA TYR A 504 1.36 -4.06 -10.25
C TYR A 504 1.82 -5.45 -9.84
N ALA A 505 0.92 -6.44 -9.78
CA ALA A 505 1.32 -7.83 -9.57
C ALA A 505 2.28 -8.28 -10.67
N LYS A 506 3.25 -9.11 -10.30
CA LYS A 506 4.21 -9.72 -11.21
C LYS A 506 4.06 -11.23 -11.13
N ASP A 507 4.04 -11.87 -12.30
CA ASP A 507 4.16 -13.33 -12.38
C ASP A 507 5.63 -13.78 -12.13
N ARG A 508 5.88 -15.09 -12.18
CA ARG A 508 7.22 -15.68 -11.97
C ARG A 508 8.27 -15.24 -13.00
N TYR A 509 7.84 -14.69 -14.12
CA TYR A 509 8.70 -14.17 -15.19
C TYR A 509 8.92 -12.65 -15.05
N GLY A 510 8.35 -12.03 -14.01
CA GLY A 510 8.41 -10.60 -13.78
C GLY A 510 7.47 -9.79 -14.67
N ASP A 511 6.57 -10.44 -15.41
CA ASP A 511 5.59 -9.76 -16.26
C ASP A 511 4.43 -9.24 -15.42
N THR A 512 3.99 -8.01 -15.73
CA THR A 512 2.76 -7.43 -15.22
C THR A 512 1.59 -7.68 -16.19
N PRO A 513 0.33 -7.42 -15.81
CA PRO A 513 -0.79 -7.47 -16.75
C PRO A 513 -0.58 -6.58 -17.98
N LEU A 514 0.05 -5.41 -17.81
CA LEU A 514 0.42 -4.51 -18.91
C LEU A 514 1.44 -5.16 -19.86
N SER A 515 2.45 -5.87 -19.31
CA SER A 515 3.42 -6.62 -20.12
C SER A 515 2.74 -7.69 -20.98
N LYS A 516 1.77 -8.42 -20.40
CA LYS A 516 0.98 -9.41 -21.15
C LYS A 516 0.15 -8.76 -22.25
N ALA A 517 -0.58 -7.70 -21.96
CA ALA A 517 -1.41 -6.99 -22.94
C ALA A 517 -0.57 -6.46 -24.13
N VAL A 518 0.61 -5.88 -23.85
CA VAL A 518 1.54 -5.42 -24.90
C VAL A 518 2.07 -6.58 -25.74
N ARG A 519 2.52 -7.65 -25.09
CA ARG A 519 3.10 -8.84 -25.76
C ARG A 519 2.09 -9.54 -26.67
N PHE A 520 0.82 -9.55 -26.30
CA PHE A 520 -0.25 -10.19 -27.06
C PHE A 520 -1.07 -9.22 -27.92
N ARG A 521 -0.60 -7.97 -28.09
CA ARG A 521 -1.18 -6.96 -29.00
C ARG A 521 -2.60 -6.48 -28.64
N HIS A 522 -2.98 -6.48 -27.37
CA HIS A 522 -4.32 -6.05 -26.92
C HIS A 522 -4.40 -4.55 -26.64
N LYS A 523 -4.47 -3.74 -27.70
CA LYS A 523 -4.41 -2.26 -27.65
C LYS A 523 -5.39 -1.62 -26.67
N ASP A 524 -6.66 -2.03 -26.65
CA ASP A 524 -7.66 -1.38 -25.79
C ASP A 524 -7.49 -1.77 -24.32
N VAL A 525 -7.02 -2.98 -24.04
CA VAL A 525 -6.59 -3.39 -22.69
C VAL A 525 -5.39 -2.55 -22.23
N VAL A 526 -4.40 -2.31 -23.10
CA VAL A 526 -3.25 -1.45 -22.79
C VAL A 526 -3.71 -0.05 -22.39
N LYS A 527 -4.62 0.56 -23.17
CA LYS A 527 -5.19 1.88 -22.83
C LYS A 527 -5.88 1.88 -21.47
N LEU A 528 -6.69 0.87 -21.19
CA LEU A 528 -7.40 0.75 -19.91
C LEU A 528 -6.41 0.61 -18.74
N LEU A 529 -5.45 -0.31 -18.83
CA LEU A 529 -4.45 -0.52 -17.78
C LEU A 529 -3.59 0.73 -17.53
N ARG A 530 -3.23 1.47 -18.59
CA ARG A 530 -2.50 2.74 -18.45
C ARG A 530 -3.35 3.82 -17.79
N LYS A 531 -4.63 3.92 -18.15
CA LYS A 531 -5.60 4.82 -17.51
C LYS A 531 -5.74 4.53 -16.02
N THR A 532 -5.64 3.27 -15.60
CA THR A 532 -5.68 2.86 -14.18
C THR A 532 -4.32 2.95 -13.49
N GLY A 533 -3.27 3.43 -14.16
CA GLY A 533 -1.96 3.70 -13.57
C GLY A 533 -0.91 2.59 -13.73
N ALA A 534 -1.18 1.54 -14.50
CA ALA A 534 -0.16 0.55 -14.84
C ALA A 534 1.00 1.22 -15.58
N HIS A 535 2.24 0.79 -15.34
CA HIS A 535 3.44 1.30 -16.02
C HIS A 535 4.54 0.26 -15.96
N PHE A 536 5.54 0.41 -16.83
CA PHE A 536 6.72 -0.44 -16.82
C PHE A 536 7.74 0.03 -15.77
N SER A 537 8.50 -0.92 -15.22
CA SER A 537 9.68 -0.57 -14.44
C SER A 537 10.77 -0.01 -15.35
N ARG A 538 11.69 0.78 -14.77
CA ARG A 538 12.87 1.28 -15.47
C ARG A 538 13.64 0.16 -16.17
N ASP A 539 13.87 -0.96 -15.50
CA ASP A 539 14.66 -2.08 -16.04
C ASP A 539 14.01 -2.68 -17.29
N LYS A 540 12.67 -2.77 -17.32
CA LYS A 540 11.93 -3.25 -18.50
C LYS A 540 12.07 -2.26 -19.66
N LEU A 541 12.13 -0.96 -19.36
CA LEU A 541 12.31 0.11 -20.34
C LEU A 541 13.77 0.28 -20.80
N ASP A 542 14.77 -0.23 -20.09
CA ASP A 542 16.19 -0.06 -20.45
C ASP A 542 16.60 -0.83 -21.71
N GLY A 543 15.88 -1.90 -22.08
CA GLY A 543 16.08 -2.63 -23.33
C GLY A 543 15.12 -2.27 -24.47
N ILE A 544 14.18 -1.35 -24.24
CA ILE A 544 13.05 -1.15 -25.15
C ILE A 544 13.45 -0.58 -26.51
N GLY A 545 14.53 0.20 -26.59
CA GLY A 545 14.98 0.80 -27.85
C GLY A 545 15.29 -0.25 -28.91
N THR A 546 15.86 -1.39 -28.52
CA THR A 546 16.12 -2.51 -29.44
C THR A 546 14.83 -3.12 -29.97
N GLU A 547 13.83 -3.30 -29.10
CA GLU A 547 12.51 -3.81 -29.49
C GLU A 547 11.82 -2.84 -30.46
N LEU A 548 11.82 -1.54 -30.14
CA LEU A 548 11.26 -0.50 -31.00
C LEU A 548 11.96 -0.44 -32.36
N CYS A 549 13.28 -0.56 -32.40
CA CYS A 549 14.06 -0.63 -33.65
C CYS A 549 13.71 -1.89 -34.47
N SER A 550 13.47 -3.02 -33.81
CA SER A 550 13.04 -4.26 -34.47
C SER A 550 11.66 -4.11 -35.11
N LEU A 551 10.70 -3.52 -34.39
CA LEU A 551 9.35 -3.25 -34.90
C LEU A 551 9.36 -2.23 -36.05
N ALA A 552 10.20 -1.19 -35.92
CA ALA A 552 10.48 -0.26 -37.01
C ALA A 552 11.04 -0.97 -38.26
N ALA A 553 12.04 -1.84 -38.09
CA ALA A 553 12.64 -2.60 -39.17
C ALA A 553 11.63 -3.54 -39.85
N SER A 554 10.72 -4.16 -39.09
CA SER A 554 9.64 -5.00 -39.64
C SER A 554 8.47 -4.19 -40.22
N GLY A 555 8.33 -2.91 -39.85
CA GLY A 555 7.22 -2.05 -40.28
C GLY A 555 5.93 -2.32 -39.50
N ASP A 556 6.05 -2.89 -38.30
CA ASP A 556 4.93 -3.20 -37.42
C ASP A 556 4.43 -1.93 -36.72
N MET A 557 3.56 -1.18 -37.42
CA MET A 557 2.96 0.07 -36.92
C MET A 557 2.10 -0.17 -35.67
N GLU A 558 1.34 -1.26 -35.64
CA GLU A 558 0.49 -1.61 -34.51
C GLU A 558 1.34 -1.86 -33.25
N GLY A 559 2.45 -2.60 -33.38
CA GLY A 559 3.38 -2.83 -32.29
C GLY A 559 4.00 -1.54 -31.75
N LEU A 560 4.40 -0.62 -32.64
CA LEU A 560 4.93 0.70 -32.26
C LEU A 560 3.87 1.53 -31.53
N GLU A 561 2.62 1.52 -32.01
CA GLU A 561 1.52 2.22 -31.36
C GLU A 561 1.25 1.67 -29.95
N ILE A 562 1.22 0.35 -29.80
CA ILE A 562 0.95 -0.31 -28.52
C ILE A 562 2.04 0.02 -27.51
N TRP A 563 3.31 0.02 -27.91
CA TRP A 563 4.40 0.44 -27.03
C TRP A 563 4.33 1.92 -26.66
N SER A 564 3.98 2.79 -27.62
CA SER A 564 3.73 4.21 -27.35
C SER A 564 2.61 4.40 -26.32
N LEU A 565 1.45 3.75 -26.52
CA LEU A 565 0.33 3.77 -25.58
C LEU A 565 0.72 3.24 -24.20
N ALA A 566 1.58 2.22 -24.15
CA ALA A 566 2.10 1.65 -22.91
C ALA A 566 3.11 2.58 -22.18
N GLY A 567 3.46 3.73 -22.76
CA GLY A 567 4.35 4.74 -22.16
C GLY A 567 5.83 4.53 -22.49
N ALA A 568 6.14 3.84 -23.58
CA ALA A 568 7.51 3.72 -24.07
C ALA A 568 8.00 5.06 -24.64
N ASP A 569 9.26 5.41 -24.35
CA ASP A 569 9.93 6.50 -25.05
C ASP A 569 10.41 6.01 -26.43
N LEU A 570 9.75 6.47 -27.50
CA LEU A 570 10.07 6.11 -28.87
C LEU A 570 11.44 6.63 -29.35
N ASN A 571 12.04 7.59 -28.62
CA ASN A 571 13.37 8.10 -28.89
C ASN A 571 14.48 7.27 -28.26
N LYS A 572 14.15 6.27 -27.45
CA LYS A 572 15.16 5.45 -26.78
C LYS A 572 15.98 4.68 -27.82
N PRO A 573 17.30 4.89 -27.90
CA PRO A 573 18.12 4.20 -28.88
C PRO A 573 18.24 2.71 -28.58
N GLY A 574 18.35 1.90 -29.62
CA GLY A 574 18.71 0.50 -29.55
C GLY A 574 20.18 0.30 -29.16
N TYR A 575 20.61 -0.96 -29.12
CA TYR A 575 21.97 -1.34 -28.74
C TYR A 575 23.07 -0.77 -29.66
N ASP A 576 22.72 -0.43 -30.91
CA ASP A 576 23.63 0.16 -31.90
C ASP A 576 23.60 1.71 -31.91
N GLY A 577 22.89 2.31 -30.95
CA GLY A 577 22.75 3.77 -30.83
C GLY A 577 21.72 4.38 -31.77
N LYS A 578 21.05 3.58 -32.63
CA LYS A 578 20.02 4.09 -33.53
C LYS A 578 18.66 4.13 -32.87
N THR A 579 17.84 5.10 -33.26
CA THR A 579 16.44 5.19 -32.82
C THR A 579 15.50 4.52 -33.83
N ALA A 580 14.27 4.20 -33.41
CA ALA A 580 13.28 3.60 -34.28
C ALA A 580 13.03 4.41 -35.56
N ILE A 581 12.99 5.76 -35.45
CA ILE A 581 12.82 6.65 -36.60
C ILE A 581 13.99 6.58 -37.59
N GLN A 582 15.23 6.47 -37.11
CA GLN A 582 16.41 6.32 -37.98
C GLN A 582 16.40 4.97 -38.71
N VAL A 583 15.88 3.92 -38.06
CA VAL A 583 15.76 2.59 -38.66
C VAL A 583 14.70 2.58 -39.77
N VAL A 584 13.51 3.16 -39.56
CA VAL A 584 12.49 3.24 -40.64
C VAL A 584 12.93 4.11 -41.82
N GLN A 585 13.68 5.19 -41.55
CA GLN A 585 14.25 6.05 -42.60
C GLN A 585 15.26 5.28 -43.45
N ALA A 586 16.18 4.56 -42.80
CA ALA A 586 17.17 3.74 -43.49
C ALA A 586 16.54 2.58 -44.27
N ALA A 587 15.41 2.04 -43.79
CA ALA A 587 14.65 0.98 -44.46
C ALA A 587 13.73 1.50 -45.58
N GLY A 588 13.63 2.81 -45.80
CA GLY A 588 12.79 3.41 -46.85
C GLY A 588 11.28 3.29 -46.61
N LYS A 589 10.82 3.16 -45.35
CA LYS A 589 9.40 2.97 -45.00
C LYS A 589 8.72 4.30 -44.70
N THR A 590 8.29 5.02 -45.74
CA THR A 590 7.70 6.38 -45.63
C THR A 590 6.49 6.45 -44.69
N GLU A 591 5.55 5.48 -44.77
CA GLU A 591 4.37 5.44 -43.90
C GLU A 591 4.73 5.31 -42.42
N ALA A 592 5.72 4.48 -42.10
CA ALA A 592 6.18 4.28 -40.73
C ALA A 592 6.96 5.50 -40.19
N VAL A 593 7.63 6.26 -41.07
CA VAL A 593 8.27 7.54 -40.71
C VAL A 593 7.21 8.57 -40.33
N GLU A 594 6.17 8.73 -41.15
CA GLU A 594 5.06 9.64 -40.87
C GLU A 594 4.36 9.26 -39.57
N PHE A 595 4.08 7.96 -39.38
CA PHE A 595 3.45 7.44 -38.18
C PHE A 595 4.26 7.70 -36.90
N LEU A 596 5.56 7.40 -36.90
CA LEU A 596 6.42 7.69 -35.75
C LEU A 596 6.55 9.18 -35.48
N THR A 597 6.57 10.02 -36.53
CA THR A 597 6.61 11.48 -36.39
C THR A 597 5.32 12.03 -35.77
N GLN A 598 4.18 11.37 -35.98
CA GLN A 598 2.90 11.74 -35.35
C GLN A 598 2.78 11.28 -33.89
N LEU A 599 3.45 10.19 -33.51
CA LEU A 599 3.41 9.61 -32.16
C LEU A 599 4.41 10.21 -31.18
N MET A 600 5.47 10.83 -31.68
CA MET A 600 6.52 11.52 -30.92
C MET A 600 6.16 12.97 -30.65
#